data_AF-A0ABC8KTQ8-F1
#
_entry.id   AF-A0ABC8KTQ8-F1
#
_cell.length_a   1.000
_cell.length_b   1.000
_cell.length_c   1.000
_cell.angle_alpha   90.00
_cell.angle_beta   90.00
_cell.angle_gamma   90.00
#
_symmetry.space_group_name_H-M   'P 1'
#
loop_
_entity.id
_entity.type
_entity.pdbx_description
1 polymer ?
#
loop_
_entity_poly.entity_id
_entity_poly.type
_entity_poly.pdbx_seq_one_letter_code
_entity_poly.pdbx_strand_id
1 'polypeptide(L)' 'TYFDCTLDQGLNFSFRVAFTAYKSGGGLVRFGKTNFWDAREDGMYFTHGTEAPKLEYKWAPV' A
#
# COMPACT_ATOMS: atom_id res chain seq x y z
N THR A 1 -13.50 -9.42 3.50
CA THR A 1 -12.83 -8.35 4.26
C THR A 1 -12.09 -7.42 3.32
N TYR A 2 -12.27 -6.13 3.51
CA TYR A 2 -11.75 -5.09 2.64
C TYR A 2 -11.27 -3.92 3.52
N PHE A 3 -10.05 -3.45 3.27
CA PHE A 3 -9.41 -2.38 4.01
C PHE A 3 -8.75 -1.42 3.01
N ASP A 4 -9.20 -0.18 3.04
CA ASP A 4 -8.56 0.94 2.37
C ASP A 4 -7.83 1.80 3.40
N CYS A 5 -6.70 2.34 2.99
CA CYS A 5 -5.90 3.24 3.80
C CYS A 5 -5.60 4.52 3.01
N THR A 6 -5.49 5.62 3.75
CA THR A 6 -4.90 6.85 3.27
C THR A 6 -3.63 7.09 4.08
N LEU A 7 -2.54 7.40 3.39
CA LEU A 7 -1.31 7.86 4.01
C LEU A 7 -1.07 9.31 3.60
N ASP A 8 -0.99 10.17 4.59
CA ASP A 8 -0.57 11.56 4.43
C ASP A 8 0.86 11.72 4.95
N GLN A 9 1.72 12.38 4.18
CA GLN A 9 3.14 12.57 4.47
C GLN A 9 3.57 14.02 4.21
N GLY A 10 4.59 14.47 4.97
CA GLY A 10 5.23 15.77 4.77
C GLY A 10 4.58 16.91 5.56
N LEU A 11 5.23 18.07 5.54
CA LEU A 11 4.71 19.28 6.16
C LEU A 11 3.37 19.65 5.49
N ASN A 12 2.37 19.94 6.30
CA ASN A 12 1.00 20.27 5.84
C ASN A 12 0.36 19.19 4.94
N PHE A 13 0.74 17.92 5.10
CA PHE A 13 0.22 16.82 4.28
C PHE A 13 0.47 17.02 2.79
N SER A 14 1.64 17.57 2.45
CA SER A 14 2.04 17.88 1.08
C SER A 14 2.01 16.68 0.14
N PHE A 15 1.94 15.45 0.65
CA PHE A 15 1.79 14.22 -0.11
C PHE A 15 0.66 13.39 0.46
N ARG A 16 -0.20 12.86 -0.41
CA ARG A 16 -1.32 11.99 -0.03
C ARG A 16 -1.47 10.83 -1.00
N VAL A 17 -1.57 9.62 -0.46
CA VAL A 17 -1.83 8.40 -1.24
C VAL A 17 -2.99 7.64 -0.61
N ALA A 18 -4.02 7.34 -1.42
CA ALA A 18 -5.08 6.42 -1.06
C ALA A 18 -4.87 5.08 -1.78
N PHE A 19 -4.89 3.98 -1.03
CA PHE A 19 -4.63 2.65 -1.58
C PHE A 19 -5.42 1.57 -0.84
N THR A 20 -5.70 0.47 -1.55
CA THR A 20 -6.33 -0.72 -0.94
C THR A 20 -5.28 -1.55 -0.23
N ALA A 21 -5.20 -1.38 1.08
CA ALA A 21 -4.27 -2.12 1.94
C ALA A 21 -4.53 -3.62 1.86
N TYR A 22 -5.79 -4.03 1.84
CA TYR A 22 -6.16 -5.43 1.72
C TYR A 22 -7.56 -5.62 1.13
N LYS A 23 -7.66 -6.58 0.21
CA LYS A 23 -8.93 -7.11 -0.29
C LYS A 23 -8.89 -8.62 -0.22
N SER A 24 -9.87 -9.21 0.48
CA SER A 24 -10.11 -10.65 0.42
C SER A 24 -10.52 -11.03 -1.00
N GLY A 25 -9.88 -12.05 -1.58
CA GLY A 25 -10.35 -12.63 -2.84
C GLY A 25 -11.70 -13.32 -2.67
N GLY A 26 -12.48 -13.42 -3.74
CA GLY A 26 -13.68 -14.26 -3.79
C GLY A 26 -13.30 -15.70 -4.13
N GLY A 27 -13.83 -16.66 -3.36
CA GLY A 27 -13.63 -18.10 -3.54
C GLY A 27 -12.35 -18.62 -2.89
N LEU A 28 -12.51 -19.39 -1.81
CA LEU A 28 -11.49 -19.96 -0.92
C LEU A 28 -10.80 -18.93 -0.02
N VAL A 29 -11.08 -19.04 1.28
CA VAL A 29 -10.39 -18.31 2.35
C VAL A 29 -8.90 -18.64 2.26
N ARG A 30 -8.10 -17.76 1.65
CA ARG A 30 -6.64 -17.88 1.64
C ARG A 30 -6.13 -17.43 3.01
N PHE A 31 -6.18 -18.33 3.99
CA PHE A 31 -5.38 -18.19 5.21
C PHE A 31 -3.92 -18.02 4.80
N GLY A 32 -3.27 -16.94 5.26
CA GLY A 32 -1.85 -16.66 4.96
C GLY A 32 -1.59 -15.56 3.92
N LYS A 33 -2.60 -14.95 3.28
CA LYS A 33 -2.38 -13.75 2.45
C LYS A 33 -1.91 -12.59 3.33
N THR A 34 -0.69 -12.13 3.10
CA THR A 34 -0.15 -10.92 3.73
C THR A 34 0.21 -9.91 2.65
N ASN A 35 -0.12 -8.65 2.91
CA ASN A 35 0.18 -7.52 2.04
C ASN A 35 1.14 -6.62 2.81
N PHE A 36 2.29 -6.30 2.24
CA PHE A 36 3.28 -5.40 2.83
C PHE A 36 3.29 -4.10 2.03
N TRP A 37 3.16 -2.99 2.75
CA TRP A 37 3.21 -1.64 2.21
C TRP A 37 4.32 -0.87 2.91
N ASP A 38 5.35 -0.48 2.15
CA ASP A 38 6.50 0.26 2.67
C ASP A 38 6.48 1.68 2.12
N ALA A 39 6.43 2.69 3.01
CA ALA A 39 6.70 4.06 2.64
C ALA A 39 8.23 4.29 2.62
N ARG A 40 8.77 4.71 1.48
CA ARG A 40 10.19 5.02 1.28
C ARG A 40 10.38 6.47 0.86
N GLU A 41 11.62 6.89 0.66
CA GLU A 41 11.94 8.29 0.32
C GLU A 41 11.31 8.75 -1.02
N ASP A 42 11.17 7.85 -1.99
CA ASP A 42 10.68 8.15 -3.34
C ASP A 42 9.23 7.71 -3.60
N GLY A 43 8.64 6.89 -2.73
CA GLY A 43 7.24 6.49 -2.86
C GLY A 43 6.79 5.35 -1.94
N MET A 44 5.58 4.86 -2.23
CA MET A 44 4.97 3.68 -1.63
C MET A 44 5.28 2.44 -2.45
N TYR A 45 5.79 1.42 -1.77
CA TYR A 45 6.10 0.12 -2.33
C TYR A 45 5.11 -0.94 -1.83
N PHE A 46 4.87 -1.94 -2.66
CA PHE A 46 3.97 -3.04 -2.35
C PHE A 46 4.59 -4.42 -2.66
N THR A 47 4.33 -5.41 -1.81
CA THR A 47 4.58 -6.82 -2.10
C THR A 47 3.63 -7.74 -1.35
N HIS A 48 3.51 -8.98 -1.84
CA HIS A 48 2.90 -10.10 -1.12
C HIS A 48 3.91 -10.88 -0.23
N GLY A 49 5.15 -10.40 -0.11
CA GLY A 49 6.18 -10.94 0.79
C GLY A 49 7.08 -12.01 0.20
N THR A 50 6.79 -12.51 -1.00
CA THR A 50 7.62 -13.49 -1.72
C THR A 50 8.58 -12.85 -2.71
N GLU A 51 8.27 -11.63 -3.16
CA GLU A 51 9.00 -10.89 -4.17
C GLU A 51 9.48 -9.55 -3.61
N ALA A 52 10.50 -8.97 -4.26
CA ALA A 52 10.96 -7.64 -3.93
C ALA A 52 9.80 -6.62 -4.02
N PRO A 53 9.65 -5.71 -3.04
CA PRO A 53 8.65 -4.66 -3.11
C PRO A 53 8.76 -3.83 -4.39
N LYS A 54 7.64 -3.61 -5.05
CA LYS A 54 7.53 -2.81 -6.27
C LYS A 54 7.00 -1.43 -5.93
N LEU A 55 7.59 -0.39 -6.52
CA LEU A 55 7.09 0.97 -6.42
C LEU A 55 5.71 1.07 -7.10
N GLU A 56 4.67 1.31 -6.33
CA GLU A 56 3.29 1.43 -6.83
C GLU A 56 2.86 2.90 -6.93
N TYR A 57 3.29 3.74 -5.99
CA TYR A 57 2.99 5.18 -6.02
C TYR A 57 4.25 5.98 -5.76
N LYS A 58 4.55 6.96 -6.62
CA LYS A 58 5.56 7.98 -6.34
C LYS A 58 4.94 9.10 -5.51
N TRP A 59 5.73 9.73 -4.64
CA TRP A 59 5.29 10.95 -3.98
C TRP A 59 5.07 12.05 -5.02
N ALA A 60 3.82 12.43 -5.20
CA ALA A 60 3.41 13.58 -5.98
C ALA A 60 2.81 14.62 -5.03
N PRO A 61 3.27 15.88 -5.07
CA PRO A 61 2.69 16.93 -4.25
C PRO A 61 1.18 17.04 -4.50
N VAL A 62 0.42 17.28 -3.43
CA VAL A 62 -1.02 17.61 -3.50
C VAL A 62 -1.20 19.10 -3.79
#